data_AF-A0A9D6S2N2-F1
#
_entry.id   AF-A0A9D6S2N2-F1
#
_cell.length_a   1.000
_cell.length_b   1.000
_cell.length_c   1.000
_cell.angle_alpha   90.00
_cell.angle_beta   90.00
_cell.angle_gamma   90.00
#
_symmetry.space_group_name_H-M   'P 1'
#
loop_
_entity.id
_entity.type
_entity.pdbx_description
1 polymer ?
#
loop_
_entity_poly.entity_id
_entity_poly.type
_entity_poly.pdbx_seq_one_letter_code
_entity_poly.pdbx_strand_id
1 'polypeptide(L)'
;MVNIDWGKAVIAGLVATVVMTIVGVWIAPVMGIPKMNPADMLAGAMGGSLVLGWIGHFMIGVVLALIYAAVSARLPGVPWLRGALYGLAPWLLAQLIVIPMMGMPVFSGSVVMALGSLIGHLIYGAVVGGIYGLPQATLKPAPSKVA
;
A
#
# COMPACT_ATOMS: atom_id res chain seq x y z
N MET A 1 -19.34 3.36 -17.57
CA MET A 1 -17.98 3.77 -17.13
C MET A 1 -17.96 3.73 -15.62
N VAL A 2 -16.93 3.12 -15.01
CA VAL A 2 -16.75 3.18 -13.54
C VAL A 2 -16.33 4.60 -13.21
N ASN A 3 -17.05 5.29 -12.32
CA ASN A 3 -16.66 6.60 -11.84
C ASN A 3 -15.53 6.42 -10.81
N ILE A 4 -14.29 6.75 -11.19
CA ILE A 4 -13.11 6.57 -10.33
C ILE A 4 -12.91 7.83 -9.48
N ASP A 5 -12.85 7.66 -8.17
CA ASP A 5 -12.55 8.75 -7.22
C ASP A 5 -11.04 8.83 -6.98
N TRP A 6 -10.35 9.60 -7.83
CA TRP A 6 -8.89 9.72 -7.78
C TRP A 6 -8.37 10.31 -6.47
N GLY A 7 -9.07 11.30 -5.90
CA GLY A 7 -8.66 11.92 -4.64
C GLY A 7 -8.69 10.93 -3.49
N LYS A 8 -9.74 10.10 -3.45
CA LYS A 8 -9.86 9.03 -2.47
C LYS A 8 -8.80 7.95 -2.63
N ALA A 9 -8.43 7.60 -3.86
CA ALA A 9 -7.36 6.65 -4.14
C ALA A 9 -5.99 7.16 -3.66
N VAL A 10 -5.68 8.45 -3.87
CA VAL A 10 -4.45 9.08 -3.35
C VAL A 10 -4.39 9.01 -1.83
N ILE A 11 -5.46 9.43 -1.14
CA ILE A 11 -5.54 9.36 0.33
C ILE A 11 -5.38 7.92 0.82
N ALA A 12 -6.06 6.97 0.17
CA ALA A 12 -5.97 5.56 0.51
C ALA A 12 -4.53 5.04 0.38
N GLY A 13 -3.82 5.38 -0.69
CA GLY A 13 -2.42 5.01 -0.90
C GLY A 13 -1.49 5.59 0.17
N LEU A 14 -1.59 6.89 0.45
CA LEU A 14 -0.77 7.55 1.48
C LEU A 14 -0.96 6.92 2.86
N VAL A 15 -2.22 6.74 3.29
CA VAL A 15 -2.53 6.14 4.60
C VAL A 15 -2.06 4.69 4.65
N ALA A 16 -2.30 3.90 3.60
CA ALA A 16 -1.85 2.52 3.53
C ALA A 16 -0.33 2.39 3.58
N THR A 17 0.42 3.27 2.91
CA THR A 17 1.89 3.31 2.99
C THR A 17 2.37 3.59 4.40
N VAL A 18 1.75 4.54 5.12
CA VAL A 18 2.09 4.81 6.52
C VAL A 18 1.84 3.56 7.36
N VAL A 19 0.66 2.95 7.25
CA VAL A 19 0.30 1.76 8.04
C VAL A 19 1.25 0.60 7.75
N MET A 20 1.56 0.33 6.47
CA MET A 20 2.51 -0.71 6.08
C MET A 20 3.90 -0.44 6.63
N THR A 21 4.36 0.81 6.61
CA THR A 21 5.66 1.19 7.17
C THR A 21 5.67 0.97 8.69
N ILE A 22 4.59 1.34 9.38
CA ILE A 22 4.43 1.07 10.81
C ILE A 22 4.56 -0.42 11.11
N VAL A 23 3.90 -1.26 10.32
CA VAL A 23 3.97 -2.72 10.46
C VAL A 23 5.38 -3.23 10.22
N GLY A 24 6.02 -2.85 9.11
CA GLY A 24 7.34 -3.36 8.74
C GLY A 24 8.45 -2.94 9.70
N VAL A 25 8.38 -1.71 10.22
CA VAL A 25 9.46 -1.14 11.03
C VAL A 25 9.29 -1.41 12.52
N TRP A 26 8.07 -1.38 13.05
CA TRP A 26 7.84 -1.50 14.50
C TRP A 26 7.14 -2.80 14.90
N ILE A 27 6.23 -3.34 14.08
CA ILE A 27 5.47 -4.55 14.47
C ILE A 27 6.19 -5.84 14.08
N ALA A 28 6.82 -5.89 12.90
CA ALA A 28 7.55 -7.08 12.44
C ALA A 28 8.61 -7.56 13.45
N PRO A 29 9.47 -6.69 14.03
CA PRO A 29 10.46 -7.10 15.03
C PRO A 29 9.87 -7.74 16.27
N VAL A 30 8.70 -7.27 16.73
CA VAL A 30 8.00 -7.82 17.91
C VAL A 30 7.50 -9.24 17.64
N MET A 31 7.29 -9.60 16.37
CA MET A 31 6.91 -10.95 15.93
C MET A 31 8.12 -11.83 15.58
N GLY A 32 9.35 -11.38 15.84
CA GLY A 32 10.58 -12.10 15.49
C GLY A 32 10.97 -12.01 14.01
N ILE A 33 10.30 -11.16 13.24
CA ILE A 33 10.63 -10.89 11.83
C ILE A 33 11.62 -9.72 11.78
N PRO A 34 12.73 -9.80 11.05
CA PRO A 34 13.66 -8.68 10.97
C PRO A 34 12.98 -7.39 10.50
N LYS A 35 13.46 -6.26 11.02
CA LYS A 35 12.94 -4.92 10.69
C LYS A 35 13.00 -4.69 9.18
N MET A 36 11.88 -4.28 8.60
CA MET A 36 11.75 -3.93 7.18
C MET A 36 11.38 -2.46 7.07
N ASN A 37 12.34 -1.61 6.67
CA ASN A 37 12.08 -0.22 6.32
C ASN A 37 12.17 -0.05 4.80
N PRO A 38 11.03 0.00 4.08
CA PRO A 38 11.04 0.15 2.62
C PRO A 38 11.74 1.43 2.14
N ALA A 39 11.67 2.52 2.92
CA ALA A 39 12.34 3.76 2.58
C ALA A 39 13.86 3.62 2.65
N ASP A 40 14.41 2.96 3.67
CA ASP A 40 15.85 2.69 3.78
C ASP A 40 16.32 1.76 2.64
N MET A 41 15.52 0.73 2.32
CA MET A 41 15.82 -0.22 1.25
C MET A 41 15.84 0.48 -0.13
N LEU A 42 14.85 1.33 -0.40
CA LEU A 42 14.80 2.14 -1.62
C LEU A 42 15.93 3.17 -1.66
N ALA A 43 16.25 3.80 -0.53
CA ALA A 43 17.37 4.74 -0.44
C ALA A 43 18.68 4.07 -0.86
N GLY A 44 18.97 2.86 -0.35
CA GLY A 44 20.14 2.09 -0.75
C GLY A 44 20.23 1.85 -2.26
N ALA A 45 19.11 1.55 -2.89
CA ALA A 45 19.04 1.34 -4.35
C ALA A 45 19.08 2.65 -5.17
N MET A 46 18.76 3.79 -4.57
CA MET A 46 18.72 5.11 -5.20
C MET A 46 19.94 5.99 -4.85
N GLY A 47 21.09 5.38 -4.57
CA GLY A 47 22.33 6.11 -4.29
C GLY A 47 22.48 6.63 -2.85
N GLY A 48 21.71 6.10 -1.91
CA GLY A 48 21.84 6.34 -0.47
C GLY A 48 21.00 7.49 0.11
N SER A 49 20.25 8.22 -0.72
CA SER A 49 19.43 9.34 -0.22
C SER A 49 18.15 8.85 0.46
N LEU A 50 18.08 9.00 1.78
CA LEU A 50 16.91 8.64 2.57
C LEU A 50 15.65 9.42 2.13
N VAL A 51 15.82 10.69 1.76
CA VAL A 51 14.72 11.52 1.25
C VAL A 51 14.15 10.92 -0.03
N LEU A 52 15.01 10.48 -0.97
CA LEU A 52 14.57 9.82 -2.19
C LEU A 52 13.90 8.47 -1.90
N GLY A 53 14.40 7.71 -0.92
CA GLY A 53 13.78 6.46 -0.49
C GLY A 53 12.35 6.66 0.02
N TRP A 54 12.11 7.69 0.84
CA TRP A 54 10.76 8.04 1.29
C TRP A 54 9.86 8.51 0.16
N ILE A 55 10.34 9.40 -0.72
CA ILE A 55 9.60 9.86 -1.90
C ILE A 55 9.21 8.66 -2.75
N GLY A 56 10.15 7.76 -3.02
CA GLY A 56 9.91 6.52 -3.76
C GLY A 56 8.84 5.65 -3.10
N HIS A 57 8.94 5.43 -1.79
CA HIS A 57 7.99 4.58 -1.08
C HIS A 57 6.55 5.10 -1.13
N PHE A 58 6.37 6.40 -0.88
CA PHE A 58 5.05 7.04 -0.94
C PHE A 58 4.52 7.13 -2.36
N MET A 59 5.37 7.45 -3.34
CA MET A 59 4.97 7.50 -4.75
C MET A 59 4.51 6.12 -5.25
N ILE A 60 5.25 5.06 -4.95
CA ILE A 60 4.87 3.68 -5.30
C ILE A 60 3.52 3.33 -4.64
N GLY A 61 3.35 3.64 -3.36
CA GLY A 61 2.07 3.45 -2.67
C GLY A 61 0.92 4.15 -3.38
N VAL A 62 1.04 5.44 -3.66
CA VAL A 62 -0.03 6.17 -4.38
C VAL A 62 -0.31 5.55 -5.75
N VAL A 63 0.71 5.23 -6.55
CA VAL A 63 0.53 4.59 -7.86
C VAL A 63 -0.21 3.26 -7.75
N LEU A 64 0.14 2.41 -6.79
CA LEU A 64 -0.55 1.15 -6.56
C LEU A 64 -2.01 1.36 -6.14
N ALA A 65 -2.31 2.36 -5.31
CA ALA A 65 -3.70 2.67 -4.95
C ALA A 65 -4.53 3.20 -6.14
N LEU A 66 -3.91 3.96 -7.04
CA LEU A 66 -4.55 4.40 -8.29
C LEU A 66 -4.85 3.21 -9.22
N ILE A 67 -3.93 2.26 -9.32
CA ILE A 67 -4.14 1.01 -10.06
C ILE A 67 -5.28 0.21 -9.43
N TYR A 68 -5.30 0.08 -8.09
CA TYR A 68 -6.40 -0.56 -7.38
C TYR A 68 -7.74 0.07 -7.73
N ALA A 69 -7.84 1.41 -7.72
CA ALA A 69 -9.07 2.12 -8.05
C ALA A 69 -9.61 1.73 -9.45
N ALA A 70 -8.73 1.54 -10.44
CA ALA A 70 -9.09 1.15 -11.80
C ALA A 70 -9.51 -0.32 -11.96
N VAL A 71 -9.02 -1.23 -11.10
CA VAL A 71 -9.29 -2.68 -11.20
C VAL A 71 -10.23 -3.23 -10.13
N SER A 72 -10.49 -2.47 -9.07
CA SER A 72 -11.22 -2.90 -7.88
C SER A 72 -12.59 -3.50 -8.18
N ALA A 73 -13.32 -2.96 -9.17
CA ALA A 73 -14.63 -3.47 -9.57
C ALA A 73 -14.61 -4.92 -10.08
N ARG A 74 -13.45 -5.44 -10.51
CA ARG A 74 -13.27 -6.82 -11.01
C ARG A 74 -12.84 -7.80 -9.93
N LEU A 75 -12.51 -7.31 -8.74
CA LEU A 75 -11.98 -8.12 -7.65
C LEU A 75 -13.11 -8.53 -6.69
N PRO A 76 -13.13 -9.79 -6.21
CA PRO A 76 -14.20 -10.28 -5.36
C PRO A 76 -14.11 -9.73 -3.92
N GLY A 77 -15.20 -9.89 -3.18
CA GLY A 77 -15.26 -9.63 -1.74
C GLY A 77 -15.64 -8.21 -1.35
N VAL A 78 -15.78 -8.02 -0.03
CA VAL A 78 -16.01 -6.72 0.63
C VAL A 78 -14.77 -5.83 0.50
N PRO A 79 -14.87 -4.50 0.66
CA PRO A 79 -13.81 -3.58 0.24
C PRO A 79 -12.42 -3.87 0.81
N TRP A 80 -12.29 -4.14 2.11
CA TRP A 80 -11.00 -4.45 2.73
C TRP A 80 -10.44 -5.79 2.23
N LEU A 81 -11.28 -6.83 2.07
CA LEU A 81 -10.83 -8.15 1.61
C LEU A 81 -10.39 -8.08 0.14
N ARG A 82 -11.17 -7.37 -0.68
CA ARG A 82 -10.83 -7.06 -2.07
C ARG A 82 -9.48 -6.38 -2.18
N GLY A 83 -9.22 -5.41 -1.31
CA GLY A 83 -7.94 -4.73 -1.19
C GLY A 83 -6.80 -5.66 -0.77
N ALA A 84 -7.02 -6.49 0.24
CA ALA A 84 -6.01 -7.46 0.68
C ALA A 84 -5.63 -8.43 -0.44
N LEU A 85 -6.61 -8.96 -1.18
CA LEU A 85 -6.38 -9.81 -2.35
C LEU A 85 -5.60 -9.09 -3.45
N TYR A 86 -5.91 -7.81 -3.69
CA TYR A 86 -5.11 -6.97 -4.59
C TYR A 86 -3.65 -6.91 -4.15
N GLY A 87 -3.38 -6.78 -2.84
CA GLY A 87 -2.04 -6.69 -2.26
C GLY A 87 -1.09 -7.85 -2.61
N LEU A 88 -1.63 -9.01 -3.00
CA LEU A 88 -0.84 -10.14 -3.49
C LEU A 88 -0.04 -9.78 -4.76
N ALA A 89 -0.61 -9.01 -5.68
CA ALA A 89 0.06 -8.64 -6.92
C ALA A 89 1.23 -7.67 -6.70
N PRO A 90 1.09 -6.56 -5.94
CA PRO A 90 2.21 -5.74 -5.52
C PRO A 90 3.27 -6.50 -4.73
N TRP A 91 2.87 -7.45 -3.86
CA TRP A 91 3.84 -8.28 -3.14
C TRP A 91 4.67 -9.14 -4.09
N LEU A 92 4.04 -9.82 -5.04
CA LEU A 92 4.75 -10.60 -6.07
C LEU A 92 5.66 -9.71 -6.90
N LEU A 93 5.18 -8.54 -7.33
CA LEU A 93 5.99 -7.56 -8.05
C LEU A 93 7.22 -7.13 -7.22
N ALA A 94 7.03 -6.89 -5.92
CA ALA A 94 8.11 -6.53 -5.02
C ALA A 94 9.13 -7.67 -4.90
N GLN A 95 8.70 -8.90 -4.61
CA GLN A 95 9.61 -10.02 -4.35
C GLN A 95 10.30 -10.57 -5.61
N LEU A 96 9.67 -10.46 -6.78
CA LEU A 96 10.18 -11.01 -8.04
C LEU A 96 10.93 -10.00 -8.89
N ILE A 97 10.66 -8.70 -8.71
CA ILE A 97 11.25 -7.64 -9.56
C ILE A 97 11.99 -6.61 -8.71
N VAL A 98 11.29 -5.92 -7.81
CA VAL A 98 11.86 -4.77 -7.10
C VAL A 98 13.03 -5.18 -6.19
N ILE A 99 12.85 -6.22 -5.38
CA ILE A 99 13.88 -6.71 -4.46
C ILE A 99 15.13 -7.21 -5.22
N PRO A 100 15.00 -8.03 -6.28
CA PRO A 100 16.13 -8.37 -7.16
C PRO A 100 16.84 -7.16 -7.79
N MET A 101 16.11 -6.14 -8.21
CA MET A 101 16.70 -4.91 -8.74
C MET A 101 17.54 -4.15 -7.69
N MET A 102 17.27 -4.36 -6.40
CA MET A 102 18.08 -3.82 -5.30
C MET A 102 19.32 -4.67 -4.99
N GLY A 103 19.59 -5.73 -5.76
CA GLY A 103 20.72 -6.65 -5.54
C GLY A 103 20.47 -7.75 -4.52
N MET A 104 19.22 -7.91 -4.04
CA MET A 104 18.83 -8.94 -3.09
C MET A 104 18.32 -10.20 -3.81
N PRO A 105 18.43 -11.42 -3.25
CA PRO A 105 17.86 -12.60 -3.90
C PRO A 105 16.34 -12.53 -4.00
N VAL A 106 15.76 -13.27 -4.95
CA VAL A 106 14.30 -13.46 -5.06
C VAL A 106 13.73 -13.93 -3.72
N PHE A 107 12.53 -13.45 -3.36
CA PHE A 107 11.94 -13.65 -2.03
C PHE A 107 12.84 -13.16 -0.89
N SER A 108 13.61 -12.10 -1.13
CA SER A 108 14.56 -11.49 -0.19
C SER A 108 15.64 -12.46 0.33
N GLY A 109 15.80 -13.63 -0.31
CA GLY A 109 16.68 -14.71 0.18
C GLY A 109 16.25 -15.32 1.51
N SER A 110 15.04 -15.02 2.00
CA SER A 110 14.56 -15.46 3.31
C SER A 110 13.04 -15.60 3.30
N VAL A 111 12.57 -16.82 3.56
CA VAL A 111 11.14 -17.14 3.69
C VAL A 111 10.48 -16.26 4.75
N VAL A 112 11.17 -16.03 5.88
CA VAL A 112 10.68 -15.18 6.97
C VAL A 112 10.48 -13.73 6.51
N MET A 113 11.44 -13.18 5.78
CA MET A 113 11.33 -11.82 5.23
C MET A 113 10.26 -11.71 4.14
N ALA A 114 10.14 -12.71 3.28
CA ALA A 114 9.13 -12.75 2.23
C ALA A 114 7.71 -12.82 2.79
N LEU A 115 7.49 -13.64 3.84
CA LEU A 115 6.21 -13.72 4.53
C LEU A 115 5.94 -12.47 5.38
N GLY A 116 6.97 -11.90 6.01
CA GLY A 116 6.87 -10.63 6.72
C GLY A 116 6.42 -9.49 5.79
N SER A 117 7.02 -9.41 4.61
CA SER A 117 6.64 -8.42 3.60
C SER A 117 5.26 -8.71 3.00
N LEU A 118 4.85 -9.98 2.87
CA LEU A 118 3.50 -10.36 2.47
C LEU A 118 2.45 -9.77 3.42
N ILE A 119 2.66 -9.91 4.74
CA ILE A 119 1.77 -9.33 5.75
C ILE A 119 1.64 -7.82 5.53
N GLY A 120 2.75 -7.12 5.32
CA GLY A 120 2.75 -5.69 5.02
C GLY A 120 1.91 -5.34 3.80
N HIS A 121 2.02 -6.09 2.70
CA HIS A 121 1.27 -5.83 1.47
C HIS A 121 -0.21 -6.20 1.57
N LEU A 122 -0.56 -7.24 2.32
CA LEU A 122 -1.95 -7.59 2.62
C LEU A 122 -2.61 -6.48 3.45
N ILE A 123 -1.92 -5.95 4.45
CA ILE A 123 -2.41 -4.83 5.27
C ILE A 123 -2.52 -3.56 4.43
N TYR A 124 -1.48 -3.24 3.64
CA TYR A 124 -1.52 -2.14 2.68
C TYR A 124 -2.76 -2.22 1.80
N GLY A 125 -2.96 -3.38 1.15
CA GLY A 125 -4.12 -3.62 0.30
C GLY A 125 -5.44 -3.48 1.06
N ALA A 126 -5.54 -4.06 2.26
CA ALA A 126 -6.75 -3.98 3.09
C ALA A 126 -7.11 -2.54 3.44
N VAL A 127 -6.12 -1.70 3.79
CA VAL A 127 -6.32 -0.27 4.07
C VAL A 127 -6.74 0.48 2.81
N VAL A 128 -6.08 0.24 1.67
CA VAL A 128 -6.47 0.85 0.39
C VAL A 128 -7.92 0.53 0.05
N GLY A 129 -8.29 -0.74 0.08
CA GLY A 129 -9.64 -1.19 -0.26
C GLY A 129 -10.68 -0.72 0.76
N GLY A 130 -10.35 -0.73 2.05
CA GLY A 130 -11.21 -0.22 3.12
C GLY A 130 -11.52 1.25 2.93
N ILE A 131 -10.50 2.10 2.76
CA ILE A 131 -10.67 3.54 2.55
C ILE A 131 -11.41 3.78 1.23
N TYR A 132 -10.94 3.23 0.12
CA TYR A 132 -11.54 3.46 -1.20
C TYR A 132 -12.99 2.96 -1.30
N GLY A 133 -13.37 1.95 -0.51
CA GLY A 133 -14.74 1.43 -0.46
C GLY A 133 -15.73 2.21 0.42
N LEU A 134 -15.29 3.19 1.22
CA LEU A 134 -16.21 4.00 2.03
C LEU A 134 -17.27 4.72 1.17
N PRO A 135 -18.51 4.88 1.63
CA PRO A 135 -19.46 5.77 0.96
C PRO A 135 -18.90 7.19 0.85
N GLN A 136 -19.21 7.91 -0.24
CA GLN A 136 -18.95 9.35 -0.27
C GLN A 136 -19.78 10.00 0.85
N ALA A 137 -19.14 10.83 1.66
CA ALA A 137 -19.85 11.59 2.68
C ALA A 137 -20.83 12.53 1.98
N THR A 138 -22.12 12.21 2.04
CA THR A 138 -23.17 13.12 1.59
C THR A 138 -23.24 14.26 2.61
N LEU A 139 -22.67 15.41 2.28
CA LEU A 139 -22.96 16.63 3.02
C LEU A 139 -24.46 16.92 2.83
N LYS A 140 -25.25 16.71 3.89
CA LYS A 140 -26.66 17.10 3.89
C LYS A 140 -26.69 18.62 3.65
N PRO A 141 -27.37 19.13 2.61
CA PRO A 141 -27.44 20.55 2.37
C PRO A 141 -27.95 21.27 3.61
N ALA A 142 -27.31 22.38 3.99
CA ALA A 142 -27.81 23.21 5.07
C ALA A 142 -29.26 23.61 4.75
N PRO A 143 -30.19 23.60 5.74
CA PRO A 143 -31.57 24.00 5.48
C PRO A 143 -31.57 25.39 4.87
N SER A 144 -32.23 25.54 3.72
CA SER A 144 -32.37 26.83 3.05
C SER A 144 -33.05 27.78 4.02
N LYS A 145 -32.35 28.83 4.42
CA LYS A 145 -32.98 29.97 5.10
C LYS A 145 -33.87 30.65 4.08
N VAL A 146 -35.10 30.18 3.96
CA VAL A 146 -36.18 30.92 3.30
C VAL A 146 -36.66 31.92 4.35
N ALA A 147 -36.33 33.18 4.13
CA ALA A 147 -36.90 34.34 4.81
C ALA A 147 -37.85 35.04 3.83
#